data_AF-A0AAJ2MMY3-F1
#
_entry.id   AF-A0AAJ2MMY3-F1
#
_cell.length_a   1.000
_cell.length_b   1.000
_cell.length_c   1.000
_cell.angle_alpha   90.00
_cell.angle_beta   90.00
_cell.angle_gamma   90.00
#
_symmetry.space_group_name_H-M   'P 1'
#
loop_
_entity.id
_entity.type
_entity.pdbx_description
1 polymer ?
#
loop_
_entity_poly.entity_id
_entity_poly.type
_entity_poly.pdbx_seq_one_letter_code
_entity_poly.pdbx_strand_id
1 'polypeptide(L)'
;MIKVSCVETIKDTQNNKYDFDRYNLEIKTGLSTKEVSVQVSFIENEDEIITGDIIAFGSWYDLELDECIEYLKIVKEQNKMKRDFSKFI
;
A
#
# COMPACT_ATOMS: atom_id res chain seq x y z
N MET A 1 -6.18 0.64 16.31
CA MET A 1 -5.12 -0.35 16.04
C MET A 1 -4.99 -0.50 14.54
N ILE A 2 -3.79 -0.33 14.00
CA ILE A 2 -3.50 -0.51 12.56
C ILE A 2 -2.76 -1.82 12.41
N LYS A 3 -3.22 -2.70 11.51
CA LYS A 3 -2.59 -3.99 11.26
C LYS A 3 -2.45 -4.20 9.77
N VAL A 4 -1.28 -4.60 9.31
CA VAL A 4 -1.12 -5.10 7.94
C VAL A 4 -1.80 -6.48 7.84
N SER A 5 -2.88 -6.54 7.07
CA SER A 5 -3.72 -7.73 6.91
C SER A 5 -3.19 -8.65 5.83
N CYS A 6 -2.79 -8.09 4.68
CA CYS A 6 -2.33 -8.82 3.52
C CYS A 6 -1.17 -8.10 2.84
N VAL A 7 -0.28 -8.86 2.22
CA VAL A 7 0.76 -8.33 1.34
C VAL A 7 0.81 -9.19 0.08
N GLU A 8 0.62 -8.56 -1.07
CA GLU A 8 0.57 -9.22 -2.36
C GLU A 8 1.70 -8.68 -3.24
N THR A 9 2.46 -9.58 -3.86
CA THR A 9 3.48 -9.20 -4.84
C THR A 9 2.97 -9.65 -6.21
N ILE A 10 2.73 -8.68 -7.09
CA ILE A 10 2.20 -8.92 -8.43
C ILE A 10 3.28 -8.49 -9.43
N LYS A 11 3.81 -9.47 -10.15
CA LYS A 11 4.84 -9.28 -11.17
C LYS A 11 4.44 -10.02 -12.44
N ASP A 12 4.39 -9.29 -13.55
CA ASP A 12 4.27 -9.86 -14.87
C ASP A 12 5.58 -10.53 -15.25
N THR A 13 5.56 -11.83 -15.47
CA THR A 13 6.74 -12.63 -15.86
C THR A 13 6.94 -12.71 -17.37
N GLN A 14 5.99 -12.22 -18.19
CA GLN A 14 6.05 -12.34 -19.64
C GLN A 14 6.40 -11.02 -20.32
N ASN A 15 5.75 -9.92 -19.96
CA ASN A 15 5.93 -8.63 -20.63
C ASN A 15 6.47 -7.53 -19.71
N ASN A 16 6.76 -7.82 -18.44
CA ASN A 16 7.13 -6.83 -17.41
C ASN A 16 6.17 -5.63 -17.36
N LYS A 17 4.88 -5.83 -17.71
CA LYS A 17 3.92 -4.74 -17.80
C LYS A 17 3.48 -4.21 -16.44
N TYR A 18 3.56 -5.05 -15.40
CA TYR A 18 3.22 -4.69 -14.03
C TYR A 18 4.22 -5.33 -13.07
N ASP A 19 4.81 -4.54 -12.18
CA ASP A 19 5.65 -5.05 -11.10
C ASP A 19 5.42 -4.20 -9.85
N PHE A 20 4.54 -4.66 -8.95
CA PHE A 20 4.17 -3.90 -7.76
C PHE A 20 3.95 -4.79 -6.55
N ASP A 21 4.12 -4.21 -5.37
CA ASP A 21 3.67 -4.78 -4.11
C ASP A 21 2.45 -4.02 -3.62
N ARG A 22 1.40 -4.74 -3.23
CA ARG A 22 0.21 -4.19 -2.59
C ARG A 22 0.20 -4.59 -1.12
N TYR A 23 0.00 -3.59 -0.27
CA TYR A 23 -0.06 -3.71 1.18
C TYR A 23 -1.47 -3.33 1.61
N ASN A 24 -2.21 -4.32 2.12
CA ASN A 24 -3.54 -4.06 2.68
C ASN A 24 -3.40 -3.91 4.19
N LEU A 25 -3.92 -2.80 4.73
CA LEU A 25 -3.96 -2.48 6.14
C LEU A 25 -5.40 -2.40 6.61
N GLU A 26 -5.65 -2.91 7.82
CA GLU A 26 -6.93 -2.81 8.49
C GLU A 26 -6.78 -1.88 9.70
N ILE A 27 -7.55 -0.79 9.69
CA ILE A 27 -7.57 0.21 10.76
C ILE A 27 -8.85 -0.01 11.57
N LYS A 28 -8.69 -0.56 12.78
CA LYS A 28 -9.80 -0.71 13.74
C LYS A 28 -9.81 0.45 14.71
N THR A 29 -10.91 1.18 14.71
CA THR A 29 -11.27 2.14 15.76
C THR A 29 -12.45 1.61 16.56
N GLY A 30 -12.77 2.23 17.70
CA GLY A 30 -13.94 1.82 18.49
C GLY A 30 -15.29 2.05 17.79
N LEU A 31 -15.31 2.83 16.71
CA LEU A 31 -16.52 3.23 15.99
C LEU A 31 -16.63 2.59 14.60
N SER A 32 -15.50 2.29 13.95
CA SER A 32 -15.50 1.75 12.60
C SER A 32 -14.22 0.99 12.27
N THR A 33 -14.32 0.13 11.25
CA THR A 33 -13.20 -0.45 10.53
C THR A 33 -12.99 0.34 9.24
N LYS A 34 -11.74 0.64 8.91
CA LYS A 34 -11.33 1.15 7.60
C LYS A 34 -10.34 0.16 6.98
N GLU A 35 -10.43 -0.01 5.68
CA GLU A 35 -9.51 -0.84 4.92
C GLU A 35 -8.68 0.08 4.02
N VAL A 36 -7.37 -0.04 4.10
CA VAL A 36 -6.43 0.74 3.29
C VAL A 36 -5.69 -0.22 2.40
N SER A 37 -5.51 0.13 1.13
CA SER A 37 -4.68 -0.57 0.17
C SER A 37 -3.63 0.43 -0.33
N VAL A 38 -2.35 0.10 -0.16
CA VAL A 38 -1.25 0.91 -0.71
C VAL A 38 -0.44 0.05 -1.66
N GLN A 39 -0.25 0.55 -2.87
CA GLN A 39 0.51 -0.09 -3.92
C GLN A 39 1.83 0.65 -4.12
N VAL A 40 2.93 -0.10 -4.16
CA VAL A 40 4.27 0.39 -4.51
C VAL A 40 4.69 -0.30 -5.79
N SER A 41 4.83 0.47 -6.85
CA SER A 41 5.35 -0.01 -8.11
C SER A 41 6.87 0.04 -8.17
N PHE A 42 7.44 -0.90 -8.91
CA PHE A 42 8.88 -1.05 -9.14
C PHE A 42 9.22 -1.01 -10.64
N ILE A 43 8.27 -0.63 -11.48
CA ILE A 43 8.49 -0.45 -12.92
C ILE A 43 9.32 0.82 -13.14
N GLU A 44 10.39 0.69 -13.93
CA GLU A 44 11.16 1.85 -14.37
C GLU A 44 10.33 2.69 -15.36
N ASN A 45 10.18 3.99 -15.09
CA ASN A 45 9.41 5.00 -15.87
C ASN A 45 7.90 5.10 -15.59
N GLU A 46 7.40 4.62 -14.46
CA GLU A 46 6.02 4.92 -14.07
C GLU A 46 5.94 6.29 -13.38
N ASP A 47 5.01 7.14 -13.83
CA ASP A 47 4.79 8.50 -13.27
C ASP A 47 4.30 8.45 -11.82
N GLU A 48 3.54 7.41 -11.46
CA GLU A 48 3.00 7.19 -10.12
C GLU A 48 3.57 5.92 -9.49
N ILE A 49 4.66 6.09 -8.74
CA ILE A 49 5.38 4.96 -8.13
C ILE A 49 4.64 4.42 -6.90
N ILE A 50 3.88 5.27 -6.20
CA ILE A 50 3.11 4.89 -5.02
C ILE A 50 1.70 5.42 -5.20
N THR A 51 0.73 4.53 -5.08
CA THR A 51 -0.69 4.85 -5.11
C THR A 51 -1.39 4.16 -3.96
N GLY A 52 -2.53 4.68 -3.54
CA GLY A 52 -3.29 4.05 -2.47
C GLY A 52 -4.74 4.46 -2.46
N ASP A 53 -5.53 3.59 -1.86
CA ASP A 53 -6.97 3.73 -1.72
C ASP A 53 -7.39 3.37 -0.29
N ILE A 54 -8.46 4.00 0.18
CA ILE A 54 -9.07 3.70 1.47
C ILE A 54 -10.56 3.51 1.32
N ILE A 55 -11.05 2.39 1.85
CA ILE A 55 -12.46 2.11 2.02
C ILE A 55 -12.83 2.47 3.46
N ALA A 56 -13.65 3.51 3.60
CA ALA A 56 -14.15 3.98 4.89
C ALA A 56 -15.63 4.37 4.77
N PHE A 57 -16.41 4.10 5.82
CA PHE A 57 -17.83 4.48 5.87
C PHE A 57 -18.67 4.01 4.65
N GLY A 58 -18.28 2.89 4.03
CA GLY A 58 -18.96 2.33 2.86
C GLY A 58 -18.64 3.03 1.52
N SER A 59 -17.67 3.93 1.49
CA SER A 59 -17.23 4.64 0.28
C SER A 59 -15.73 4.42 0.03
N TRP A 60 -15.33 4.58 -1.23
CA TRP A 60 -13.94 4.54 -1.66
C TRP A 60 -13.40 5.98 -1.74
N TYR A 61 -12.18 6.16 -1.24
CA TYR A 61 -11.44 7.42 -1.32
C TYR A 61 -10.03 7.14 -1.79
N ASP A 62 -9.51 8.02 -2.63
CA ASP A 62 -8.10 7.98 -3.03
C ASP A 62 -7.24 8.54 -1.89
N LEU A 63 -6.07 7.94 -1.69
CA LEU A 63 -5.07 8.43 -0.75
C LEU A 63 -4.06 9.32 -1.48
N GLU A 64 -3.70 10.42 -0.85
CA GLU A 64 -2.59 11.23 -1.31
C GLU A 64 -1.25 10.52 -1.06
N LEU A 65 -0.21 10.92 -1.78
CA LEU A 65 1.12 10.32 -1.67
C LEU A 65 1.66 10.34 -0.23
N ASP A 66 1.49 11.46 0.48
CA ASP A 66 1.94 11.60 1.87
C ASP A 66 1.21 10.63 2.81
N GLU A 67 -0.08 10.39 2.58
CA GLU A 67 -0.86 9.41 3.36
C GLU A 67 -0.37 7.98 3.07
N CYS A 68 -0.08 7.68 1.81
CA CYS A 68 0.50 6.39 1.42
C CYS A 68 1.85 6.16 2.11
N ILE A 69 2.72 7.17 2.15
CA ILE A 69 4.04 7.10 2.82
C ILE A 69 3.88 6.78 4.31
N GLU A 70 2.93 7.41 5.01
CA GLU A 70 2.66 7.13 6.42
C GLU A 70 2.22 5.67 6.64
N TYR A 71 1.36 5.13 5.78
CA TYR A 71 1.00 3.71 5.85
C TYR A 71 2.17 2.78 5.53
N LEU A 72 3.04 3.13 4.59
CA LEU A 72 4.25 2.37 4.27
C LEU A 72 5.27 2.36 5.42
N LYS A 73 5.38 3.44 6.20
CA LYS A 73 6.16 3.44 7.45
C LYS A 73 5.62 2.42 8.44
N ILE A 74 4.30 2.31 8.59
CA ILE A 74 3.67 1.29 9.44
C ILE A 74 3.97 -0.13 8.92
N VAL A 75 3.95 -0.35 7.61
CA VAL A 75 4.34 -1.63 7.00
C VAL A 75 5.78 -2.00 7.36
N LYS A 76 6.69 -1.03 7.33
CA LYS A 76 8.09 -1.19 7.74
C LYS A 76 8.21 -1.51 9.23
N GLU A 77 7.53 -0.76 10.10
CA GLU A 77 7.52 -0.98 11.55
C GLU A 77 6.98 -2.37 11.93
N GLN A 78 5.99 -2.87 11.19
CA GLN A 78 5.43 -4.21 11.39
C GLN A 78 6.25 -5.34 10.74
N ASN A 79 7.40 -5.00 10.13
CA ASN A 79 8.29 -5.92 9.42
C ASN A 79 7.56 -6.74 8.34
N LYS A 80 6.65 -6.09 7.60
CA LYS A 80 5.85 -6.70 6.52
C LYS A 80 6.29 -6.28 5.13
N MET A 81 7.31 -5.42 5.04
CA MET A 81 7.95 -5.02 3.80
C MET A 81 8.47 -6.25 3.04
N LYS A 82 8.04 -6.43 1.79
CA LYS A 82 8.49 -7.54 0.93
C LYS A 82 9.74 -7.20 0.15
N ARG A 83 9.75 -6.02 -0.45
CA ARG A 83 10.87 -5.46 -1.22
C ARG A 83 11.25 -4.11 -0.64
N ASP A 84 12.52 -3.76 -0.79
CA ASP A 84 13.00 -2.50 -0.24
C ASP A 84 12.42 -1.32 -1.01
N PHE A 85 11.49 -0.62 -0.37
CA PHE A 85 10.95 0.66 -0.80
C PHE A 85 11.39 1.79 0.14
N SER A 86 12.42 1.58 0.98
CA SER A 86 12.91 2.57 1.95
C SER A 86 13.37 3.88 1.29
N LYS A 87 13.66 3.88 -0.01
CA LYS A 87 14.02 5.09 -0.77
C LYS A 87 12.87 6.09 -0.90
N PHE A 88 11.64 5.68 -0.61
CA PHE A 88 10.44 6.50 -0.74
C PHE A 88 9.84 6.95 0.60
N ILE A 89 10.40 6.53 1.74
CA ILE A 89 9.81 6.75 3.09
C ILE A 89 10.81 7.30 4.10
#